data_AF-A0A3B8T1H5-F1
#
_entry.id   AF-A0A3B8T1H5-F1
#
_cell.length_a   1.000
_cell.length_b   1.000
_cell.length_c   1.000
_cell.angle_alpha   90.00
_cell.angle_beta   90.00
_cell.angle_gamma   90.00
#
_symmetry.space_group_name_H-M   'P 1'
#
loop_
_entity.id
_entity.type
_entity.pdbx_description
1 polymer ?
#
loop_
_entity_poly.entity_id
_entity_poly.type
_entity_poly.pdbx_seq_one_letter_code
_entity_poly.pdbx_strand_id
1 'polypeptide(L)'
;LSSVGHDGPTIATTDYIKAYADQVRAFVPGQYRVLGTDGFGRSDSRENLRRHFEVDANYITFAALYELSKQGQFDKKALATAIKDLGIDADKINPLYA
;
A
#
# COMPACT_ATOMS: atom_id res chain seq x y z
N LEU A 1 11.20 -4.84 21.24
CA LEU A 1 9.79 -5.27 21.29
C LEU A 1 9.56 -6.23 20.13
N SER A 2 9.75 -7.54 20.35
CA SER A 2 9.30 -8.58 19.41
C SER A 2 7.78 -8.72 19.57
N SER A 3 7.03 -8.61 18.49
CA SER A 3 5.57 -8.81 18.49
C SER A 3 5.24 -10.26 18.80
N VAL A 4 4.81 -10.55 20.03
CA VAL A 4 4.19 -11.85 20.34
C VAL A 4 2.87 -11.92 19.57
N GLY A 5 2.81 -12.76 18.53
CA GLY A 5 1.59 -13.03 17.76
C GLY A 5 1.37 -12.19 16.49
N HIS A 6 2.36 -11.42 16.03
CA HIS A 6 2.27 -10.72 14.74
C HIS A 6 3.59 -10.80 13.97
N ASP A 7 3.71 -11.81 13.13
CA ASP A 7 4.92 -12.12 12.36
C ASP A 7 4.89 -11.54 10.93
N GLY A 8 3.76 -10.93 10.53
CA GLY A 8 3.55 -10.36 9.20
C GLY A 8 3.57 -8.83 9.17
N PRO A 9 3.68 -8.22 7.98
CA PRO A 9 3.58 -6.77 7.84
C PRO A 9 2.14 -6.28 8.11
N THR A 10 2.03 -5.10 8.71
CA THR A 10 0.75 -4.38 8.83
C THR A 10 0.60 -3.39 7.69
N ILE A 11 -0.51 -3.48 6.96
CA ILE A 11 -0.88 -2.52 5.91
C ILE A 11 -2.06 -1.68 6.40
N ALA A 12 -1.90 -0.36 6.44
CA ALA A 12 -2.98 0.57 6.73
C ALA A 12 -3.36 1.33 5.46
N THR A 13 -4.66 1.53 5.25
CA THR A 13 -5.19 2.23 4.09
C THR A 13 -6.40 3.03 4.50
N THR A 14 -6.43 4.30 4.10
CA THR A 14 -7.52 5.22 4.46
C THR A 14 -7.87 6.09 3.27
N ASP A 15 -9.09 6.63 3.25
CA ASP A 15 -9.51 7.66 2.28
C ASP A 15 -8.91 9.06 2.60
N TYR A 16 -7.96 9.15 3.52
CA TYR A 16 -7.16 10.34 3.84
C TYR A 16 -5.71 10.18 3.40
N ILE A 17 -4.95 11.29 3.38
CA ILE A 17 -3.51 11.31 3.13
C ILE A 17 -2.75 10.35 4.05
N LYS A 18 -1.59 9.85 3.61
CA LYS A 18 -0.80 8.86 4.37
C LYS A 18 -0.51 9.32 5.81
N ALA A 19 -0.26 10.61 6.01
CA ALA A 19 0.04 11.18 7.34
C ALA A 19 -1.05 10.89 8.39
N TYR A 20 -2.31 10.72 7.98
CA TYR A 20 -3.40 10.41 8.91
C TYR A 20 -3.21 9.05 9.59
N ALA A 21 -2.92 7.98 8.84
CA ALA A 21 -2.63 6.68 9.45
C ALA A 21 -1.20 6.61 10.00
N ASP A 22 -0.26 7.35 9.42
CA ASP A 22 1.15 7.33 9.87
C ASP A 22 1.35 7.85 11.30
N GLN A 23 0.40 8.66 11.83
CA GLN A 23 0.45 9.20 13.19
C GLN A 23 0.60 8.13 14.29
N VAL A 24 0.15 6.89 14.03
CA VAL A 24 0.23 5.79 15.02
C VAL A 24 1.44 4.88 14.84
N ARG A 25 2.32 5.13 13.87
CA ARG A 25 3.45 4.25 13.51
C ARG A 25 4.30 3.81 14.71
N ALA A 26 4.57 4.72 15.64
CA ALA A 26 5.39 4.44 16.81
C ALA A 26 4.76 3.43 17.79
N PHE A 27 3.44 3.25 17.72
CA PHE A 27 2.67 2.35 18.59
C PHE A 27 2.35 1.01 17.92
N VAL A 28 2.55 0.89 16.60
CA VAL A 28 2.33 -0.36 15.87
C VAL A 28 3.63 -1.17 15.84
N PRO A 29 3.66 -2.38 16.42
CA PRO A 29 4.85 -3.20 16.39
C PRO A 29 5.10 -3.75 14.98
N GLY A 30 6.38 -3.97 14.65
CA GLY A 30 6.79 -4.59 13.39
C GLY A 30 6.75 -3.66 12.19
N GLN A 31 6.62 -4.24 10.99
CA GLN A 31 6.59 -3.46 9.75
C GLN A 31 5.21 -2.83 9.54
N TYR A 32 5.20 -1.54 9.19
CA TYR A 32 3.99 -0.76 9.00
C TYR A 32 4.06 0.03 7.69
N ARG A 33 3.22 -0.33 6.71
CA ARG A 33 3.09 0.36 5.43
C ARG A 33 1.76 1.07 5.35
N VAL A 34 1.79 2.32 4.92
CA VAL A 34 0.59 3.16 4.81
C VAL A 34 0.33 3.49 3.34
N LEU A 35 -0.92 3.31 2.92
CA LEU A 35 -1.49 3.81 1.69
C LEU A 35 -2.48 4.92 2.02
N GLY A 36 -2.56 5.94 1.17
CA GLY A 36 -3.40 7.11 1.43
C GLY A 36 -3.53 7.99 0.20
N THR A 37 -4.51 8.88 0.26
CA THR A 37 -4.99 9.71 -0.85
C THR A 37 -4.23 11.04 -0.94
N ASP A 38 -2.90 11.02 -0.85
CA ASP A 38 -2.08 12.22 -1.05
C ASP A 38 -2.25 12.75 -2.48
N GLY A 39 -2.49 14.05 -2.62
CA GLY A 39 -2.74 14.71 -3.91
C GLY A 39 -4.03 15.50 -3.92
N PHE A 40 -4.27 16.22 -5.02
CA PHE A 40 -5.52 16.95 -5.22
C PHE A 40 -6.63 16.02 -5.71
N GLY A 41 -7.87 16.31 -5.28
CA GLY A 41 -9.05 15.60 -5.75
C GLY A 41 -9.34 15.87 -7.23
N ARG A 42 -10.02 14.92 -7.87
CA ARG A 42 -10.53 15.05 -9.24
C ARG A 42 -11.90 14.40 -9.39
N SER A 43 -12.65 14.76 -10.42
CA SER A 43 -13.96 14.18 -10.70
C SER A 43 -13.82 12.88 -11.49
N ASP A 44 -14.21 11.76 -10.88
CA ASP A 44 -14.29 10.46 -11.53
C ASP A 44 -15.17 9.51 -10.67
N SER A 45 -15.35 8.27 -11.10
CA SER A 45 -15.99 7.21 -10.32
C SER A 45 -15.16 6.85 -9.08
N ARG A 46 -15.81 6.31 -8.04
CA ARG A 46 -15.12 5.86 -6.82
C ARG A 46 -14.06 4.80 -7.09
N GLU A 47 -14.34 3.90 -8.02
CA GLU A 47 -13.41 2.84 -8.44
C GLU A 47 -12.13 3.46 -9.04
N ASN A 48 -12.31 4.35 -10.02
CA ASN A 48 -11.19 5.03 -10.67
C ASN A 48 -10.39 5.92 -9.71
N LEU A 49 -11.06 6.60 -8.78
CA LEU A 49 -10.37 7.42 -7.78
C LEU A 49 -9.57 6.58 -6.80
N ARG A 50 -10.10 5.47 -6.30
CA ARG A 50 -9.35 4.57 -5.41
C ARG A 50 -8.16 3.94 -6.11
N ARG A 51 -8.32 3.60 -7.39
CA ARG A 51 -7.22 3.13 -8.24
C ARG A 51 -6.17 4.22 -8.45
N HIS A 52 -6.61 5.44 -8.74
CA HIS A 52 -5.75 6.58 -8.95
C HIS A 52 -4.91 6.90 -7.70
N PHE A 53 -5.54 6.98 -6.53
CA PHE A 53 -4.88 7.26 -5.26
C PHE A 53 -4.17 6.05 -4.65
N GLU A 54 -4.19 4.89 -5.31
CA GLU A 54 -3.44 3.70 -4.88
C GLU A 54 -3.94 3.12 -3.55
N VAL A 55 -5.25 3.20 -3.32
CA VAL A 55 -5.93 2.75 -2.08
C VAL A 55 -6.99 1.66 -2.33
N ASP A 56 -7.05 1.11 -3.55
CA ASP A 56 -7.92 -0.03 -3.86
C ASP A 56 -7.37 -1.36 -3.30
N ALA A 57 -8.18 -2.42 -3.40
CA ALA A 57 -7.80 -3.76 -2.92
C ALA A 57 -6.52 -4.31 -3.59
N ASN A 58 -6.29 -3.97 -4.86
CA ASN A 58 -5.13 -4.45 -5.62
C ASN A 58 -3.84 -3.83 -5.09
N TYR A 59 -3.84 -2.52 -4.82
CA TYR A 59 -2.71 -1.84 -4.19
C TYR A 59 -2.47 -2.33 -2.75
N ILE A 60 -3.52 -2.64 -1.99
CA ILE A 60 -3.40 -3.25 -0.65
C ILE A 60 -2.73 -4.62 -0.74
N THR A 61 -3.17 -5.49 -1.66
CA THR A 61 -2.58 -6.81 -1.89
C THR A 61 -1.10 -6.68 -2.29
N PHE A 62 -0.79 -5.81 -3.24
CA PHE A 62 0.60 -5.62 -3.67
C PHE A 62 1.48 -5.08 -2.54
N ALA A 63 0.99 -4.14 -1.75
CA ALA A 63 1.71 -3.61 -0.58
C ALA A 63 2.05 -4.70 0.44
N ALA A 64 1.13 -5.63 0.69
CA ALA A 64 1.38 -6.79 1.56
C ALA A 64 2.44 -7.73 0.97
N LEU A 65 2.31 -8.12 -0.30
CA LEU A 65 3.27 -9.00 -0.98
C LEU A 65 4.67 -8.36 -1.05
N TYR A 66 4.73 -7.06 -1.29
CA TYR A 66 5.98 -6.30 -1.33
C TYR A 66 6.72 -6.34 0.02
N GLU A 67 6.01 -6.11 1.13
CA GLU A 67 6.63 -6.18 2.46
C GLU A 67 7.01 -7.61 2.86
N LEU A 68 6.22 -8.62 2.50
CA LEU A 68 6.60 -10.03 2.68
C LEU A 68 7.85 -10.38 1.87
N SER A 69 7.98 -9.88 0.64
CA SER A 69 9.15 -10.13 -0.19
C SER A 69 10.41 -9.48 0.37
N LYS A 70 10.31 -8.28 0.96
CA LYS A 70 11.41 -7.64 1.70
C LYS A 70 11.88 -8.46 2.90
N GLN A 71 10.99 -9.23 3.52
CA GLN A 71 11.31 -10.14 4.62
C GLN A 71 11.81 -11.51 4.14
N GLY A 72 11.91 -11.74 2.82
CA GLY A 72 12.27 -13.03 2.25
C GLY A 72 11.16 -14.09 2.34
N GLN A 73 9.95 -13.68 2.73
CA GLN A 73 8.78 -14.56 2.88
C GLN A 73 7.94 -14.66 1.59
N PHE A 74 8.33 -13.94 0.52
CA PHE A 74 7.66 -14.00 -0.78
C PHE A 74 8.67 -13.84 -1.93
N ASP A 75 8.53 -14.67 -2.96
CA ASP A 75 9.44 -14.67 -4.12
C ASP A 75 9.33 -13.36 -4.90
N LYS A 76 10.49 -12.76 -5.20
CA LYS A 76 10.60 -11.52 -5.98
C LYS A 76 10.10 -11.70 -7.42
N LYS A 77 10.25 -12.90 -8.01
CA LYS A 77 9.71 -13.15 -9.37
C LYS A 77 8.18 -13.24 -9.35
N ALA A 78 7.62 -13.91 -8.34
CA ALA A 78 6.18 -13.89 -8.10
C ALA A 78 5.66 -12.47 -7.85
N LEU A 79 6.42 -11.62 -7.13
CA LEU A 79 6.05 -10.22 -6.91
C LEU A 79 6.00 -9.41 -8.21
N ALA A 80 6.96 -9.61 -9.11
CA ALA A 80 6.95 -8.97 -10.43
C ALA A 80 5.77 -9.43 -11.30
N THR A 81 5.31 -10.66 -11.11
CA THR A 81 4.11 -11.20 -11.77
C THR A 81 2.85 -10.55 -11.19
N ALA A 82 2.77 -10.42 -9.85
CA ALA A 82 1.65 -9.80 -9.16
C ALA A 82 1.38 -8.35 -9.61
N ILE A 83 2.41 -7.56 -9.94
CA ILE A 83 2.22 -6.21 -10.51
C ILE A 83 1.31 -6.27 -11.75
N LYS A 84 1.57 -7.21 -12.65
CA LYS A 84 0.82 -7.38 -13.90
C LYS A 84 -0.58 -7.92 -13.63
N ASP A 85 -0.70 -8.94 -12.80
CA ASP A 85 -1.99 -9.59 -12.50
C ASP A 85 -2.95 -8.64 -11.77
N LEU A 86 -2.40 -7.76 -10.92
CA LEU A 86 -3.15 -6.73 -10.21
C LEU A 86 -3.38 -5.47 -11.05
N GLY A 87 -2.80 -5.41 -12.25
CA GLY A 87 -2.88 -4.29 -13.19
C GLY A 87 -2.20 -2.99 -12.71
N ILE A 88 -1.24 -3.09 -11.80
CA ILE A 88 -0.57 -1.92 -11.20
C ILE A 88 0.37 -1.31 -12.24
N ASP A 89 0.16 -0.03 -12.53
CA ASP A 89 1.11 0.78 -13.27
C ASP A 89 2.16 1.30 -12.27
N ALA A 90 3.40 0.82 -12.42
CA ALA A 90 4.52 1.22 -11.58
C ALA A 90 5.22 2.51 -12.07
N ASP A 91 4.95 2.91 -13.31
CA ASP A 91 5.58 4.05 -13.98
C ASP A 91 4.68 5.29 -13.99
N LYS A 92 3.42 5.17 -13.52
CA LYS A 92 2.50 6.30 -13.34
C LYS A 92 3.10 7.38 -12.43
N ILE A 93 2.69 8.62 -12.68
CA ILE A 93 3.00 9.73 -11.78
C ILE A 93 2.42 9.48 -10.39
N ASN A 94 3.20 9.78 -9.36
CA ASN A 94 2.75 9.70 -7.97
C ASN A 94 1.53 10.62 -7.78
N PRO A 95 0.42 10.15 -7.16
CA PRO A 95 -0.81 10.94 -6.98
C PRO A 95 -0.60 12.31 -6.31
N LEU A 96 0.45 12.47 -5.48
CA LEU A 96 0.81 13.76 -4.88
C LEU A 96 1.12 14.85 -5.92
N TYR A 97 1.58 14.47 -7.10
CA TYR A 97 2.02 15.37 -8.18
C TYR A 97 1.18 15.23 -9.46
N ALA A 98 0.09 14.46 -9.41
CA ALA A 98 -0.74 14.13 -10.57
C ALA A 98 -1.76 15.22 -10.91
#